data_AF-A0A8K0N632-F1
#
_entry.id   AF-A0A8K0N632-F1
#
_cell.length_a   1.000
_cell.length_b   1.000
_cell.length_c   1.000
_cell.angle_alpha   90.00
_cell.angle_beta   90.00
_cell.angle_gamma   90.00
#
_symmetry.space_group_name_H-M   'P 1'
#
loop_
_entity.id
_entity.type
_entity.pdbx_description
1 polymer ?
#
loop_
_entity_poly.entity_id
_entity_poly.type
_entity_poly.pdbx_seq_one_letter_code
_entity_poly.pdbx_strand_id
1 'polypeptide(L)'
;MGNATGHAGRQLPADVPPASSRAGPSSSQEEDPVRLVNQFFDEFLGYYRKKFQERARGLQRSNPGPFWPFIYLPEQTDEDPVFLALLQYLMETTSKEGSNYPLNRDLVDLFHRAFYGNMTGLEALFSMKEDDHPIIESNISAVAEKLVSLGHQFRAAGVKWKGALGVDWEDDDSIMPAAYADDGGSSSSGLTIGIDLGTSYTRAAADMNGFLESIRNDKGKHMTPSWVAASTEGALVGEDAEEQATTNPEGTTFNVKRLIGRKFKDKDVQEDMKLVPYEIVDEDGMPCMNMNMERDEWSDFFSPEDIVALILANIKKDAERALNMAIVDAIVTVPAYFNVAQRRATKDACDQAGLNLVGMINEPTAAAIAYARYKQKGGQKNILVCHLGGGTFDVSILFIDNGAFVVLATNGGRLGGEDFDKTVMRYFIKLINKKHGRDVSSDKQALAKLRRECERAKRALSSQGEVQMEIESLCEGLDFSELLTRGLFEELNNYLFMKIVWHVNKTMKDAGLEKDQINDVVLTGGSSRIPKIRQLLRDYFDGKEPDMEVNLDEAARDGAATIGGLLSGHGWEDAKG
;
A
#
# COMPACT_ATOMS: atom_id res chain seq x y z
N MET A 1 67.70 43.59 -24.73
CA MET A 1 66.47 43.01 -25.31
C MET A 1 65.35 43.43 -24.37
N GLY A 2 64.73 44.62 -24.51
CA GLY A 2 63.88 45.07 -25.62
C GLY A 2 62.42 44.86 -25.17
N ASN A 3 61.84 45.81 -24.43
CA ASN A 3 60.83 46.82 -24.87
C ASN A 3 59.38 46.28 -24.74
N ALA A 4 58.33 47.02 -24.37
CA ALA A 4 58.08 48.45 -24.09
C ALA A 4 56.62 48.53 -23.55
N THR A 5 56.35 49.17 -22.41
CA THR A 5 55.70 50.51 -22.22
C THR A 5 54.36 50.76 -22.94
N GLY A 6 53.36 51.23 -22.18
CA GLY A 6 52.06 51.71 -22.70
C GLY A 6 52.00 53.20 -23.04
N HIS A 7 50.88 53.62 -23.65
CA HIS A 7 50.23 54.95 -23.69
C HIS A 7 49.02 54.83 -24.67
N ALA A 8 47.77 55.15 -24.29
CA ALA A 8 47.10 56.45 -24.14
C ALA A 8 46.68 57.14 -25.47
N GLY A 9 45.39 57.48 -25.61
CA GLY A 9 44.80 58.42 -26.59
C GLY A 9 43.43 57.98 -27.13
N ARG A 10 42.29 58.41 -26.57
CA ARG A 10 41.48 59.64 -26.81
C ARG A 10 40.47 59.59 -27.99
N GLN A 11 39.21 59.78 -27.59
CA GLN A 11 38.10 60.56 -28.18
C GLN A 11 37.17 60.00 -29.30
N LEU A 12 35.88 60.01 -28.93
CA LEU A 12 34.62 59.87 -29.70
C LEU A 12 34.46 60.99 -30.76
N PRO A 13 33.45 60.92 -31.66
CA PRO A 13 32.16 61.58 -31.34
C PRO A 13 30.87 60.98 -31.96
N ALA A 14 29.73 61.30 -31.31
CA ALA A 14 28.42 61.71 -31.85
C ALA A 14 27.65 60.79 -32.83
N ASP A 15 26.33 60.65 -32.83
CA ASP A 15 25.19 61.27 -32.14
C ASP A 15 23.94 60.41 -32.47
N VAL A 16 22.87 60.55 -31.67
CA VAL A 16 21.43 60.66 -32.06
C VAL A 16 20.48 60.03 -31.00
N PRO A 17 19.33 60.68 -30.68
CA PRO A 17 18.84 60.90 -29.31
C PRO A 17 17.55 60.09 -28.96
N PRO A 18 16.93 60.29 -27.78
CA PRO A 18 16.16 59.26 -27.08
C PRO A 18 14.66 59.26 -27.40
N ALA A 19 14.04 58.07 -27.38
CA ALA A 19 12.59 57.93 -27.45
C ALA A 19 12.00 57.75 -26.04
N SER A 20 11.11 58.68 -25.75
CA SER A 20 10.25 58.91 -24.59
C SER A 20 9.69 57.69 -23.84
N SER A 21 9.64 57.88 -22.53
CA SER A 21 8.77 57.23 -21.55
C SER A 21 7.31 57.07 -21.98
N ARG A 22 6.82 55.82 -21.92
CA ARG A 22 5.46 55.53 -21.46
C ARG A 22 5.56 54.45 -20.39
N ALA A 23 5.37 54.90 -19.14
CA ALA A 23 5.07 54.02 -18.03
C ALA A 23 3.72 53.33 -18.30
N GLY A 24 3.76 52.02 -18.55
CA GLY A 24 2.63 51.13 -18.29
C GLY A 24 2.85 50.50 -16.91
N PRO A 25 1.80 50.27 -16.11
CA PRO A 25 1.97 49.81 -14.74
C PRO A 25 2.63 48.44 -14.73
N SER A 26 3.74 48.32 -13.99
CA SER A 26 4.23 47.05 -13.51
C SER A 26 3.17 46.45 -12.59
N SER A 27 2.46 45.43 -13.04
CA SER A 27 1.67 44.57 -12.16
C SER A 27 1.78 43.12 -12.60
N SER A 28 3.00 42.59 -12.57
CA SER A 28 3.16 41.23 -12.06
C SER A 28 2.94 41.30 -10.54
N GLN A 29 1.68 41.41 -10.11
CA GLN A 29 1.37 40.94 -8.78
C GLN A 29 1.41 39.43 -8.91
N GLU A 30 2.55 38.82 -8.56
CA GLU A 30 2.51 37.46 -8.04
C GLU A 30 1.48 37.50 -6.90
N GLU A 31 0.31 36.92 -7.15
CA GLU A 31 -0.74 36.89 -6.14
C GLU A 31 -0.21 36.12 -4.95
N ASP A 32 -0.21 36.80 -3.80
CA ASP A 32 0.25 36.27 -2.53
C ASP A 32 -0.43 34.90 -2.25
N PRO A 33 0.34 33.79 -2.18
CA PRO A 33 -0.21 32.46 -1.96
C PRO A 33 -1.06 32.37 -0.70
N VAL A 34 -0.73 33.14 0.34
CA VAL A 34 -1.48 33.20 1.60
C VAL A 34 -2.85 33.86 1.37
N ARG A 35 -2.90 34.89 0.52
CA ARG A 35 -4.14 35.57 0.16
C ARG A 35 -5.05 34.69 -0.68
N LEU A 36 -4.51 33.93 -1.63
CA LEU A 36 -5.25 32.95 -2.44
C LEU A 36 -5.87 31.84 -1.59
N VAL A 37 -5.15 31.37 -0.57
CA VAL A 37 -5.66 30.33 0.34
C VAL A 37 -6.73 30.88 1.27
N ASN A 38 -6.52 32.07 1.83
CA ASN A 38 -7.53 32.72 2.65
C ASN A 38 -8.81 32.99 1.85
N GLN A 39 -8.69 33.37 0.58
CA GLN A 39 -9.81 33.55 -0.32
C GLN A 39 -10.51 32.22 -0.63
N PHE A 40 -9.76 31.14 -0.89
CA PHE A 40 -10.31 29.79 -1.03
C PHE A 40 -11.08 29.35 0.23
N PHE A 41 -10.53 29.56 1.42
CA PHE A 41 -11.21 29.22 2.68
C PHE A 41 -12.47 30.06 2.89
N ASP A 42 -12.44 31.35 2.58
CA ASP A 42 -13.62 32.23 2.67
C ASP A 42 -14.72 31.84 1.69
N GLU A 43 -14.35 31.46 0.46
CA GLU A 43 -15.29 30.97 -0.55
C GLU A 43 -15.84 29.59 -0.20
N PHE A 44 -15.00 28.70 0.34
CA PHE A 44 -15.40 27.38 0.83
C PHE A 44 -16.39 27.47 2.00
N LEU A 45 -16.06 28.28 3.01
CA LEU A 45 -16.93 28.52 4.16
C LEU A 45 -18.20 29.29 3.76
N GLY A 46 -18.09 30.22 2.80
CA GLY A 46 -19.23 30.94 2.23
C GLY A 46 -20.19 30.03 1.46
N TYR A 47 -19.66 29.11 0.66
CA TYR A 47 -20.43 28.08 -0.05
C TYR A 47 -21.21 27.20 0.93
N TYR A 48 -20.54 26.71 1.98
CA TYR A 48 -21.19 25.90 3.01
C TYR A 48 -22.24 26.67 3.79
N ARG A 49 -21.98 27.92 4.17
CA ARG A 49 -22.96 28.79 4.84
C ARG A 49 -24.20 29.02 3.99
N LYS A 50 -24.02 29.22 2.67
CA LYS A 50 -25.12 29.41 1.71
C LYS A 50 -25.95 28.12 1.55
N LYS A 51 -25.29 26.97 1.40
CA LYS A 51 -25.95 25.65 1.35
C LYS A 51 -26.73 25.35 2.64
N PHE A 52 -26.17 25.71 3.79
CA PHE A 52 -26.84 25.56 5.08
C PHE A 52 -28.06 26.48 5.22
N GLN A 53 -27.96 27.74 4.80
CA GLN A 53 -29.08 28.69 4.80
C GLN A 53 -30.18 28.33 3.81
N GLU A 54 -29.84 27.79 2.64
CA GLU A 54 -30.79 27.22 1.68
C GLU A 54 -31.53 26.01 2.27
N ARG A 55 -30.83 25.15 3.01
CA ARG A 55 -31.40 24.01 3.76
C ARG A 55 -32.33 24.48 4.89
N ALA A 56 -31.94 25.51 5.65
CA ALA A 56 -32.75 26.10 6.71
C ALA A 56 -34.02 26.80 6.18
N ARG A 57 -33.97 27.44 5.01
CA ARG A 57 -35.14 28.03 4.34
C ARG A 57 -36.09 26.98 3.74
N GLY A 58 -35.56 25.85 3.29
CA GLY A 58 -36.37 24.69 2.87
C GLY A 58 -37.18 24.10 4.02
N LEU A 59 -36.59 24.02 5.22
CA LEU A 59 -37.21 23.50 6.44
C LEU A 59 -38.32 24.39 7.02
N GLN A 60 -38.33 25.71 6.74
CA GLN A 60 -39.39 26.63 7.16
C GLN A 60 -40.69 26.51 6.34
N ARG A 61 -40.69 25.79 5.21
CA ARG A 61 -41.88 25.61 4.35
C ARG A 61 -42.75 24.41 4.74
N SER A 62 -42.28 23.54 5.63
CA SER A 62 -43.04 22.42 6.20
C SER A 62 -43.45 22.76 7.63
N ASN A 63 -44.76 22.83 7.86
CA ASN A 63 -45.40 23.25 9.12
C ASN A 63 -45.01 22.33 10.30
N PRO A 64 -44.32 22.81 11.36
CA PRO A 64 -43.90 21.96 12.46
C PRO A 64 -44.99 21.91 13.55
N GLY A 65 -45.49 20.71 13.84
CA GLY A 65 -46.25 20.42 15.06
C GLY A 65 -45.37 20.46 16.32
N PRO A 66 -45.94 20.53 17.53
CA PRO A 66 -45.26 20.99 18.74
C PRO A 66 -44.38 19.92 19.44
N PHE A 67 -43.92 18.89 18.75
CA PHE A 67 -43.00 17.89 19.28
C PHE A 67 -41.79 17.71 18.35
N TRP A 68 -40.72 18.44 18.66
CA TRP A 68 -39.35 18.21 18.18
C TRP A 68 -38.44 18.39 19.41
N PRO A 69 -37.61 17.40 19.79
CA PRO A 69 -36.40 17.10 19.02
C PRO A 69 -36.12 15.59 18.83
N PHE A 70 -35.19 15.32 17.91
CA PHE A 70 -34.68 14.02 17.46
C PHE A 70 -35.48 13.33 16.34
N ILE A 71 -34.72 12.91 15.34
CA ILE A 71 -35.10 12.04 14.21
C ILE A 71 -35.82 12.79 13.07
N TYR A 72 -35.02 13.31 12.12
CA TYR A 72 -35.27 13.19 10.68
C TYR A 72 -34.04 13.73 9.93
N LEU A 73 -33.09 12.84 9.59
CA LEU A 73 -32.19 13.04 8.45
C LEU A 73 -32.85 12.29 7.29
N PRO A 74 -33.33 12.98 6.23
CA PRO A 74 -33.85 12.30 5.06
C PRO A 74 -32.71 11.59 4.33
N GLU A 75 -33.04 10.41 3.81
CA GLU A 75 -32.24 9.61 2.88
C GLU A 75 -31.75 10.45 1.67
N GLN A 76 -30.57 10.07 1.17
CA GLN A 76 -29.89 10.54 -0.05
C GLN A 76 -29.34 11.98 -0.04
N THR A 77 -28.02 12.09 0.17
CA THR A 77 -27.20 13.10 -0.49
C THR A 77 -25.90 12.44 -0.94
N ASP A 78 -25.65 12.41 -2.25
CA ASP A 78 -24.35 12.07 -2.84
C ASP A 78 -23.27 13.00 -2.24
N GLU A 79 -22.43 12.45 -1.36
CA GLU A 79 -21.26 13.15 -0.86
C GLU A 79 -20.12 13.01 -1.88
N ASP A 80 -19.52 14.12 -2.28
CA ASP A 80 -18.47 14.18 -3.31
C ASP A 80 -17.27 13.29 -2.90
N PRO A 81 -17.03 12.14 -3.58
CA PRO A 81 -16.00 11.17 -3.19
C PRO A 81 -14.59 11.77 -3.21
N VAL A 82 -14.37 12.80 -4.03
CA VAL A 82 -13.10 13.52 -4.11
C VAL A 82 -12.83 14.28 -2.81
N PHE A 83 -13.88 14.80 -2.17
CA PHE A 83 -13.78 15.52 -0.91
C PHE A 83 -13.44 14.60 0.26
N LEU A 84 -14.07 13.42 0.34
CA LEU A 84 -13.78 12.42 1.37
C LEU A 84 -12.36 11.86 1.23
N ALA A 85 -11.90 11.63 0.00
CA ALA A 85 -10.53 11.21 -0.28
C ALA A 85 -9.49 12.28 0.11
N LEU A 86 -9.79 13.57 -0.14
CA LEU A 86 -8.92 14.68 0.24
C LEU A 86 -8.82 14.84 1.76
N LEU A 87 -9.95 14.67 2.48
CA LEU A 87 -10.01 14.75 3.93
C LEU A 87 -9.26 13.57 4.58
N GLN A 88 -9.43 12.36 4.06
CA GLN A 88 -8.70 11.16 4.46
C GLN A 88 -7.18 11.36 4.28
N TYR A 89 -6.75 11.90 3.13
CA TYR A 89 -5.35 12.18 2.85
C TYR A 89 -4.74 13.23 3.80
N LEU A 90 -5.48 14.28 4.15
CA LEU A 90 -5.06 15.30 5.13
C LEU A 90 -4.99 14.75 6.56
N MET A 91 -5.88 13.83 6.93
CA MET A 91 -5.84 13.14 8.23
C MET A 91 -4.68 12.14 8.34
N GLU A 92 -4.37 11.41 7.26
CA GLU A 92 -3.27 10.44 7.24
C GLU A 92 -1.89 11.12 7.27
N THR A 93 -1.77 12.27 6.62
CA THR A 93 -0.50 13.03 6.55
C THR A 93 -0.15 13.77 7.85
N THR A 94 -1.10 13.97 8.76
CA THR A 94 -0.90 14.65 10.06
C THR A 94 -0.59 13.71 11.22
N SER A 95 -0.67 12.39 11.01
CA SER A 95 -0.51 11.36 12.05
C SER A 95 0.93 10.86 12.30
N LYS A 96 1.95 11.38 11.60
CA LYS A 96 3.36 10.97 11.77
C LYS A 96 4.12 11.92 12.70
N GLU A 97 4.51 11.44 13.87
CA GLU A 97 5.48 12.13 14.73
C GLU A 97 6.84 12.27 14.01
N GLY A 98 7.34 13.50 13.88
CA GLY A 98 8.75 13.76 13.57
C GLY A 98 9.05 14.76 12.44
N SER A 99 8.06 15.31 11.74
CA SER A 99 8.29 16.36 10.73
C SER A 99 7.69 17.69 11.18
N ASN A 100 8.50 18.76 11.22
CA ASN A 100 7.98 20.13 11.19
C ASN A 100 7.01 20.27 10.00
N TYR A 101 5.79 20.80 10.23
CA TYR A 101 4.63 21.08 9.34
C TYR A 101 3.38 20.15 9.50
N PRO A 102 2.12 20.61 9.24
CA PRO A 102 1.54 21.96 9.38
C PRO A 102 0.12 22.02 10.00
N LEU A 103 -0.41 20.98 10.64
CA LEU A 103 -1.74 21.06 11.30
C LEU A 103 -1.68 20.35 12.64
N ASN A 104 -1.82 21.11 13.74
CA ASN A 104 -1.84 20.51 15.06
C ASN A 104 -3.16 19.72 15.24
N ARG A 105 -3.15 18.78 16.19
CA ARG A 105 -4.30 17.92 16.52
C ARG A 105 -5.58 18.70 16.82
N ASP A 106 -5.47 19.89 17.42
CA ASP A 106 -6.62 20.73 17.78
C ASP A 106 -7.30 21.32 16.53
N LEU A 107 -6.53 21.68 15.49
CA LEU A 107 -7.08 22.17 14.23
C LEU A 107 -7.85 21.05 13.48
N VAL A 108 -7.31 19.83 13.49
CA VAL A 108 -8.00 18.65 12.91
C VAL A 108 -9.31 18.36 13.65
N ASP A 109 -9.30 18.48 14.97
CA ASP A 109 -10.49 18.29 15.82
C ASP A 109 -11.57 19.37 15.55
N LEU A 110 -11.14 20.59 15.26
CA LEU A 110 -12.00 21.71 14.87
C LEU A 110 -12.66 21.49 13.49
N PHE A 111 -11.88 21.05 12.49
CA PHE A 111 -12.39 20.67 11.17
C PHE A 111 -13.37 19.50 11.26
N HIS A 112 -13.06 18.50 12.09
CA HIS A 112 -13.94 17.37 12.35
C HIS A 112 -15.27 17.80 12.98
N ARG A 113 -15.25 18.68 14.00
CA ARG A 113 -16.47 19.23 14.62
C ARG A 113 -17.31 20.05 13.64
N ALA A 114 -16.67 20.88 12.82
CA ALA A 114 -17.35 21.67 11.79
C ALA A 114 -18.03 20.80 10.73
N PHE A 115 -17.37 19.71 10.30
CA PHE A 115 -17.89 18.76 9.32
C PHE A 115 -19.18 18.07 9.78
N TYR A 116 -19.28 17.70 11.06
CA TYR A 116 -20.50 17.13 11.65
C TYR A 116 -21.56 18.17 12.06
N GLY A 117 -21.44 19.41 11.59
CA GLY A 117 -22.44 20.46 11.81
C GLY A 117 -22.44 21.06 13.21
N ASN A 118 -21.34 20.95 13.96
CA ASN A 118 -21.22 21.61 15.26
C ASN A 118 -20.87 23.10 15.08
N MET A 119 -21.84 23.96 15.38
CA MET A 119 -21.72 25.42 15.28
C MET A 119 -20.56 25.99 16.10
N THR A 120 -20.21 25.38 17.23
CA THR A 120 -19.09 25.83 18.08
C THR A 120 -17.73 25.53 17.43
N GLY A 121 -17.62 24.44 16.66
CA GLY A 121 -16.41 24.13 15.88
C GLY A 121 -16.24 25.05 14.67
N LEU A 122 -17.35 25.37 14.00
CA LEU A 122 -17.41 26.37 12.93
C LEU A 122 -17.03 27.76 13.45
N GLU A 123 -17.64 28.23 14.53
CA GLU A 123 -17.36 29.54 15.14
C GLU A 123 -15.92 29.66 15.62
N ALA A 124 -15.35 28.61 16.20
CA ALA A 124 -13.96 28.58 16.62
C ALA A 124 -12.96 28.63 15.45
N LEU A 125 -13.27 27.97 14.32
CA LEU A 125 -12.51 28.11 13.07
C LEU A 125 -12.60 29.53 12.49
N PHE A 126 -13.75 30.18 12.59
CA PHE A 126 -13.93 31.57 12.15
C PHE A 126 -13.19 32.58 13.05
N SER A 127 -13.08 32.33 14.36
CA SER A 127 -12.35 33.21 15.30
C SER A 127 -10.83 33.08 15.26
N MET A 128 -10.29 32.04 14.62
CA MET A 128 -8.83 31.85 14.45
C MET A 128 -8.17 32.85 13.48
N LYS A 129 -8.96 33.71 12.82
CA LYS A 129 -8.46 34.80 11.95
C LYS A 129 -7.95 36.03 12.69
N GLU A 130 -8.16 36.15 14.01
CA GLU A 130 -7.92 37.43 14.73
C GLU A 130 -6.59 37.51 15.49
N ASP A 131 -5.86 36.41 15.68
CA ASP A 131 -4.57 36.42 16.39
C ASP A 131 -3.40 36.09 15.45
N ASP A 132 -2.56 37.10 15.17
CA ASP A 132 -1.32 37.06 14.36
C ASP A 132 -0.30 36.02 14.90
N HIS A 133 -0.45 34.74 14.53
CA HIS A 133 0.52 33.71 14.89
C HIS A 133 1.38 33.31 13.67
N PRO A 134 2.68 33.67 13.62
CA PRO A 134 3.56 33.43 12.45
C PRO A 134 3.84 31.96 12.12
N ILE A 135 3.35 31.03 12.95
CA ILE A 135 3.38 29.57 12.70
C ILE A 135 2.27 29.18 11.69
N ILE A 136 1.23 30.00 11.55
CA ILE A 136 0.07 29.72 10.70
C ILE A 136 0.36 30.05 9.22
N GLU A 137 1.07 31.15 8.92
CA GLU A 137 1.41 31.50 7.52
C GLU A 137 2.28 30.45 6.82
N SER A 138 3.32 29.92 7.49
CA SER A 138 4.16 28.88 6.90
C SER A 138 3.39 27.58 6.63
N ASN A 139 2.44 27.27 7.53
CA ASN A 139 1.62 26.07 7.45
C ASN A 139 0.54 26.18 6.36
N ILE A 140 -0.06 27.36 6.21
CA ILE A 140 -1.03 27.68 5.16
C ILE A 140 -0.35 27.68 3.79
N SER A 141 0.83 28.27 3.65
CA SER A 141 1.61 28.25 2.40
C SER A 141 2.03 26.83 2.00
N ALA A 142 2.45 25.99 2.95
CA ALA A 142 2.78 24.58 2.68
C ALA A 142 1.57 23.75 2.24
N VAL A 143 0.38 24.04 2.77
CA VAL A 143 -0.88 23.43 2.31
C VAL A 143 -1.28 23.96 0.92
N ALA A 144 -1.05 25.26 0.66
CA ALA A 144 -1.29 25.91 -0.63
C ALA A 144 -0.48 25.27 -1.76
N GLU A 145 0.83 25.14 -1.57
CA GLU A 145 1.75 24.55 -2.55
C GLU A 145 1.35 23.10 -2.88
N LYS A 146 0.85 22.37 -1.88
CA LYS A 146 0.44 20.98 -2.03
C LYS A 146 -0.90 20.82 -2.74
N LEU A 147 -1.86 21.70 -2.47
CA LEU A 147 -3.14 21.75 -3.19
C LEU A 147 -2.95 22.19 -4.66
N VAL A 148 -2.03 23.13 -4.92
CA VAL A 148 -1.64 23.53 -6.28
C VAL A 148 -0.99 22.37 -7.01
N SER A 149 -0.03 21.68 -6.38
CA SER A 149 0.60 20.48 -6.94
C SER A 149 -0.41 19.37 -7.26
N LEU A 150 -1.39 19.16 -6.38
CA LEU A 150 -2.45 18.17 -6.58
C LEU A 150 -3.39 18.57 -7.73
N GLY A 151 -3.72 19.87 -7.85
CA GLY A 151 -4.47 20.41 -8.99
C GLY A 151 -3.76 20.22 -10.33
N HIS A 152 -2.43 20.35 -10.37
CA HIS A 152 -1.63 20.04 -11.55
C HIS A 152 -1.65 18.54 -11.90
N GLN A 153 -1.58 17.67 -10.90
CA GLN A 153 -1.66 16.21 -11.10
C GLN A 153 -3.02 15.78 -11.63
N PHE A 154 -4.12 16.37 -11.15
CA PHE A 154 -5.46 16.09 -11.67
C PHE A 154 -5.65 16.55 -13.12
N ARG A 155 -5.12 17.72 -13.49
CA ARG A 155 -5.15 18.19 -14.90
C ARG A 155 -4.31 17.31 -15.82
N ALA A 156 -3.14 16.86 -15.36
CA ALA A 156 -2.29 15.92 -16.09
C ALA A 156 -2.97 14.56 -16.32
N ALA A 157 -3.87 14.15 -15.41
CA ALA A 157 -4.70 12.96 -15.53
C ALA A 157 -5.98 13.17 -16.36
N GLY A 158 -6.12 14.30 -17.07
CA GLY A 158 -7.29 14.58 -17.92
C GLY A 158 -8.59 14.90 -17.15
N VAL A 159 -8.53 15.00 -15.82
CA VAL A 159 -9.67 15.39 -14.98
C VAL A 159 -9.89 16.89 -15.14
N LYS A 160 -11.08 17.28 -15.64
CA LYS A 160 -11.49 18.69 -15.72
C LYS A 160 -11.73 19.25 -14.32
N TRP A 161 -10.66 19.66 -13.66
CA TRP A 161 -10.74 20.45 -12.44
C TRP A 161 -10.90 21.92 -12.78
N LYS A 162 -12.10 22.48 -12.56
CA LYS A 162 -12.40 23.90 -12.84
C LYS A 162 -11.90 24.88 -11.76
N GLY A 163 -11.35 24.40 -10.65
CA GLY A 163 -11.04 25.26 -9.50
C GLY A 163 -12.29 25.98 -8.95
N ALA A 164 -12.14 26.68 -7.83
CA ALA A 164 -13.25 27.40 -7.18
C ALA A 164 -13.62 28.73 -7.88
N LEU A 165 -12.82 29.20 -8.83
CA LEU A 165 -12.90 30.60 -9.29
C LEU A 165 -13.76 30.85 -10.53
N GLY A 166 -14.22 29.84 -11.28
CA GLY A 166 -15.17 30.06 -12.38
C GLY A 166 -14.74 31.08 -13.45
N VAL A 167 -13.44 31.31 -13.64
CA VAL A 167 -12.91 32.16 -14.71
C VAL A 167 -12.27 31.26 -15.76
N ASP A 168 -12.79 31.33 -16.99
CA ASP A 168 -12.18 30.72 -18.16
C ASP A 168 -10.88 31.47 -18.47
N TRP A 169 -9.75 30.77 -18.42
CA TRP A 169 -8.46 31.28 -18.88
C TRP A 169 -8.22 30.73 -20.28
N GLU A 170 -8.70 31.43 -21.32
CA GLU A 170 -8.26 31.21 -22.70
C GLU A 170 -6.93 31.94 -22.93
N ASP A 171 -5.94 31.15 -23.38
CA ASP A 171 -4.78 31.39 -24.26
C ASP A 171 -3.94 32.68 -24.19
N ASP A 172 -2.62 32.50 -23.97
CA ASP A 172 -1.61 32.88 -24.99
C ASP A 172 -0.25 32.15 -24.81
N ASP A 173 0.06 31.30 -25.78
CA ASP A 173 1.35 30.90 -26.37
C ASP A 173 2.61 30.64 -25.52
N SER A 174 3.01 29.36 -25.44
CA SER A 174 4.09 28.81 -26.30
C SER A 174 4.70 27.47 -25.82
N ILE A 175 3.95 26.37 -25.93
CA ILE A 175 4.52 25.08 -26.39
C ILE A 175 3.49 24.44 -27.33
N MET A 176 3.62 24.73 -28.63
CA MET A 176 2.85 24.14 -29.72
C MET A 176 3.53 22.85 -30.23
N PRO A 177 2.81 21.97 -30.96
CA PRO A 177 2.82 20.53 -30.77
C PRO A 177 3.45 19.76 -31.94
N ALA A 178 3.90 18.54 -31.68
CA ALA A 178 4.13 17.54 -32.71
C ALA A 178 2.90 16.60 -32.79
N ALA A 179 2.02 16.97 -33.72
CA ALA A 179 1.14 16.11 -34.53
C ALA A 179 0.34 14.99 -33.83
N TYR A 180 -0.96 15.24 -33.75
CA TYR A 180 -2.05 14.29 -33.99
C TYR A 180 -1.65 13.10 -34.89
N ALA A 181 -1.63 11.91 -34.30
CA ALA A 181 -2.36 10.79 -34.88
C ALA A 181 -3.63 10.65 -34.05
N ASP A 182 -4.75 11.00 -34.68
CA ASP A 182 -6.10 10.61 -34.31
C ASP A 182 -6.13 9.10 -34.02
N ASP A 183 -6.71 8.72 -32.88
CA ASP A 183 -7.47 7.50 -32.66
C ASP A 183 -8.14 7.60 -31.28
N GLY A 184 -9.23 8.37 -31.20
CA GLY A 184 -10.34 8.17 -30.26
C GLY A 184 -10.01 7.90 -28.79
N GLY A 185 -9.77 8.95 -28.00
CA GLY A 185 -9.78 8.86 -26.54
C GLY A 185 -11.20 8.63 -25.99
N SER A 186 -11.71 7.40 -26.10
CA SER A 186 -12.65 6.91 -25.09
C SER A 186 -11.97 7.03 -23.72
N SER A 187 -12.69 7.39 -22.68
CA SER A 187 -12.36 6.90 -21.34
C SER A 187 -11.95 5.42 -21.49
N SER A 188 -10.74 5.01 -21.11
CA SER A 188 -10.50 3.58 -21.03
C SER A 188 -11.42 3.07 -19.94
N SER A 189 -12.55 2.51 -20.38
CA SER A 189 -13.50 1.67 -19.68
C SER A 189 -12.81 0.35 -19.29
N GLY A 190 -11.61 0.47 -18.71
CA GLY A 190 -10.70 -0.61 -18.41
C GLY A 190 -11.01 -1.17 -17.03
N LEU A 191 -11.13 -2.48 -16.98
CA LEU A 191 -11.29 -3.22 -15.72
C LEU A 191 -10.02 -3.05 -14.86
N THR A 192 -10.19 -2.54 -13.64
CA THR A 192 -9.10 -2.48 -12.64
C THR A 192 -9.05 -3.77 -11.84
N ILE A 193 -7.91 -4.45 -11.84
CA ILE A 193 -7.72 -5.68 -11.05
C ILE A 193 -7.14 -5.38 -9.66
N GLY A 194 -7.57 -6.13 -8.65
CA GLY A 194 -6.96 -6.14 -7.32
C GLY A 194 -5.91 -7.23 -7.22
N ILE A 195 -4.68 -6.87 -6.87
CA ILE A 195 -3.54 -7.78 -6.73
C ILE A 195 -3.11 -7.82 -5.27
N ASP A 196 -3.15 -9.02 -4.69
CA ASP A 196 -2.46 -9.32 -3.44
C ASP A 196 -1.02 -9.76 -3.75
N LEU A 197 -0.08 -8.82 -3.68
CA LEU A 197 1.34 -9.09 -3.93
C LEU A 197 1.96 -9.73 -2.69
N GLY A 198 1.75 -11.02 -2.42
CA GLY A 198 2.29 -11.64 -1.22
C GLY A 198 3.80 -11.91 -1.28
N THR A 199 4.40 -12.26 -0.13
CA THR A 199 5.82 -12.65 -0.07
C THR A 199 6.09 -14.04 -0.67
N SER A 200 5.15 -14.98 -0.47
CA SER A 200 5.29 -16.37 -0.93
C SER A 200 4.35 -16.71 -2.08
N TYR A 201 3.18 -16.06 -2.14
CA TYR A 201 2.19 -16.25 -3.19
C TYR A 201 1.58 -14.90 -3.57
N THR A 202 1.41 -14.68 -4.86
CA THR A 202 0.70 -13.54 -5.44
C THR A 202 -0.66 -14.01 -5.97
N ARG A 203 -1.70 -13.18 -5.82
CA ARG A 203 -3.07 -13.48 -6.26
C ARG A 203 -3.68 -12.26 -6.90
N ALA A 204 -4.63 -12.46 -7.80
CA ALA A 204 -5.41 -11.36 -8.36
C ALA A 204 -6.90 -11.72 -8.50
N ALA A 205 -7.74 -10.70 -8.42
CA ALA A 205 -9.16 -10.79 -8.73
C ALA A 205 -9.64 -9.50 -9.39
N ALA A 206 -10.78 -9.56 -10.06
CA ALA A 206 -11.49 -8.40 -10.58
C ALA A 206 -12.90 -8.36 -9.97
N ASP A 207 -13.42 -7.16 -9.69
CA ASP A 207 -14.84 -7.00 -9.39
C ASP A 207 -15.58 -6.73 -10.71
N MET A 208 -16.39 -7.70 -11.12
CA MET A 208 -17.23 -7.61 -12.31
C MET A 208 -18.68 -7.41 -11.88
N ASN A 209 -19.11 -6.14 -11.79
CA ASN A 209 -20.48 -5.74 -11.45
C ASN A 209 -20.97 -6.32 -10.10
N GLY A 210 -20.15 -6.24 -9.06
CA GLY A 210 -20.50 -6.76 -7.74
C GLY A 210 -20.17 -8.25 -7.54
N PHE A 211 -19.58 -8.90 -8.54
CA PHE A 211 -19.09 -10.27 -8.42
C PHE A 211 -17.57 -10.32 -8.51
N LEU A 212 -16.93 -10.81 -7.44
CA LEU A 212 -15.48 -10.98 -7.41
C LEU A 212 -15.10 -12.23 -8.20
N GLU A 213 -14.44 -12.02 -9.34
CA GLU A 213 -13.87 -13.08 -10.18
C GLU A 213 -12.40 -13.27 -9.81
N SER A 214 -12.07 -14.44 -9.28
CA SER A 214 -10.67 -14.78 -9.01
C SER A 214 -9.94 -15.14 -10.30
N ILE A 215 -8.81 -14.48 -10.55
CA ILE A 215 -7.93 -14.80 -11.66
C ILE A 215 -7.19 -16.10 -11.36
N ARG A 216 -7.27 -17.06 -12.31
CA ARG A 216 -6.54 -18.32 -12.26
C ARG A 216 -5.27 -18.23 -13.10
N ASN A 217 -4.19 -18.81 -12.61
CA ASN A 217 -2.94 -18.89 -13.36
C ASN A 217 -2.99 -19.96 -14.47
N ASP A 218 -1.89 -20.15 -15.19
CA ASP A 218 -1.80 -21.07 -16.33
C ASP A 218 -1.95 -22.54 -15.93
N LYS A 219 -1.70 -22.85 -14.65
CA LYS A 219 -1.94 -24.16 -14.03
C LYS A 219 -3.35 -24.30 -13.44
N GLY A 220 -4.22 -23.31 -13.60
CA GLY A 220 -5.61 -23.31 -13.12
C GLY A 220 -5.79 -23.04 -11.62
N LYS A 221 -4.73 -22.62 -10.92
CA LYS A 221 -4.74 -22.31 -9.48
C LYS A 221 -5.06 -20.83 -9.23
N HIS A 222 -5.60 -20.52 -8.06
CA HIS A 222 -5.96 -19.15 -7.64
C HIS A 222 -4.80 -18.37 -6.99
N MET A 223 -3.64 -18.99 -6.88
CA MET A 223 -2.45 -18.42 -6.25
C MET A 223 -1.23 -18.84 -7.05
N THR A 224 -0.38 -17.87 -7.37
CA THR A 224 0.88 -18.10 -8.09
C THR A 224 2.02 -17.93 -7.09
N PRO A 225 2.95 -18.90 -6.94
CA PRO A 225 4.14 -18.73 -6.13
C PRO A 225 4.89 -17.44 -6.52
N SER A 226 5.32 -16.65 -5.55
CA SER A 226 6.13 -15.45 -5.77
C SER A 226 7.60 -15.82 -5.99
N TRP A 227 7.83 -16.67 -6.98
CA TRP A 227 9.11 -17.29 -7.35
C TRP A 227 9.46 -16.92 -8.79
N VAL A 228 10.73 -16.66 -9.05
CA VAL A 228 11.26 -16.41 -10.39
C VAL A 228 12.55 -17.18 -10.55
N ALA A 229 12.72 -17.85 -11.68
CA ALA A 229 13.92 -18.64 -11.94
C ALA A 229 14.47 -18.43 -13.34
N ALA A 230 15.78 -18.47 -13.48
CA ALA A 230 16.45 -18.43 -14.77
C ALA A 230 16.19 -19.72 -15.55
N SER A 231 16.02 -19.60 -16.86
CA SER A 231 16.03 -20.73 -17.78
C SER A 231 16.67 -20.34 -19.11
N THR A 232 17.00 -21.35 -19.92
CA THR A 232 17.55 -21.16 -21.26
C THR A 232 16.61 -20.43 -22.21
N GLU A 233 15.30 -20.41 -21.94
CA GLU A 233 14.27 -19.78 -22.79
C GLU A 233 13.84 -18.39 -22.29
N GLY A 234 14.21 -18.02 -21.05
CA GLY A 234 13.82 -16.78 -20.38
C GLY A 234 13.54 -17.00 -18.90
N ALA A 235 12.91 -16.03 -18.22
CA ALA A 235 12.51 -16.20 -16.83
C ALA A 235 11.28 -17.12 -16.70
N LEU A 236 11.38 -18.14 -15.84
CA LEU A 236 10.22 -18.87 -15.33
C LEU A 236 9.65 -18.13 -14.13
N VAL A 237 8.33 -18.15 -13.97
CA VAL A 237 7.63 -17.48 -12.87
C VAL A 237 6.62 -18.46 -12.28
N GLY A 238 6.36 -18.36 -10.98
CA GLY A 238 5.32 -19.17 -10.34
C GLY A 238 5.74 -20.60 -10.08
N GLU A 239 4.84 -21.54 -10.35
CA GLU A 239 5.03 -22.97 -10.14
C GLU A 239 6.24 -23.51 -10.90
N ASP A 240 6.43 -23.08 -12.15
CA ASP A 240 7.54 -23.56 -12.98
C ASP A 240 8.91 -23.15 -12.37
N ALA A 241 8.97 -21.99 -11.70
CA ALA A 241 10.15 -21.58 -10.94
C ALA A 241 10.30 -22.35 -9.62
N GLU A 242 9.21 -22.56 -8.88
CA GLU A 242 9.20 -23.29 -7.61
C GLU A 242 9.61 -24.77 -7.79
N GLU A 243 9.15 -25.42 -8.87
CA GLU A 243 9.42 -26.84 -9.14
C GLU A 243 10.91 -27.12 -9.38
N GLN A 244 11.62 -26.21 -10.06
CA GLN A 244 13.06 -26.37 -10.32
C GLN A 244 13.97 -25.88 -9.17
N ALA A 245 13.42 -25.32 -8.10
CA ALA A 245 14.20 -24.68 -7.03
C ALA A 245 15.26 -25.58 -6.36
N THR A 246 15.06 -26.91 -6.38
CA THR A 246 16.01 -27.86 -5.79
C THR A 246 17.10 -28.33 -6.77
N THR A 247 16.89 -28.15 -8.08
CA THR A 247 17.85 -28.50 -9.14
C THR A 247 18.62 -27.28 -9.65
N ASN A 248 18.01 -26.09 -9.57
CA ASN A 248 18.62 -24.80 -9.87
C ASN A 248 18.46 -23.82 -8.69
N PRO A 249 19.03 -24.12 -7.51
CA PRO A 249 18.83 -23.32 -6.30
C PRO A 249 19.45 -21.91 -6.39
N GLU A 250 20.48 -21.73 -7.21
CA GLU A 250 21.17 -20.44 -7.38
C GLU A 250 20.46 -19.50 -8.34
N GLY A 251 19.93 -20.04 -9.45
CA GLY A 251 19.17 -19.26 -10.42
C GLY A 251 17.69 -19.07 -10.06
N THR A 252 17.25 -19.53 -8.89
CA THR A 252 15.84 -19.44 -8.44
C THR A 252 15.70 -18.51 -7.25
N THR A 253 15.01 -17.38 -7.44
CA THR A 253 14.77 -16.34 -6.44
C THR A 253 13.33 -16.41 -5.91
N PHE A 254 13.17 -16.07 -4.63
CA PHE A 254 11.88 -16.04 -3.93
C PHE A 254 11.97 -15.07 -2.74
N ASN A 255 10.88 -14.86 -2.00
CA ASN A 255 10.84 -13.92 -0.87
C ASN A 255 11.24 -12.47 -1.23
N VAL A 256 11.22 -12.06 -2.50
CA VAL A 256 11.79 -10.76 -2.90
C VAL A 256 11.05 -9.54 -2.32
N LYS A 257 9.78 -9.68 -1.94
CA LYS A 257 9.04 -8.67 -1.15
C LYS A 257 9.73 -8.34 0.19
N ARG A 258 10.60 -9.24 0.68
CA ARG A 258 11.43 -9.01 1.87
C ARG A 258 12.64 -8.11 1.61
N LEU A 259 13.02 -7.87 0.35
CA LEU A 259 14.18 -7.08 -0.07
C LEU A 259 13.77 -5.74 -0.70
N ILE A 260 12.59 -5.67 -1.31
CA ILE A 260 12.13 -4.48 -2.04
C ILE A 260 12.19 -3.19 -1.20
N GLY A 261 12.79 -2.14 -1.79
CA GLY A 261 12.98 -0.82 -1.17
C GLY A 261 13.89 -0.78 0.07
N ARG A 262 14.69 -1.83 0.31
CA ARG A 262 15.69 -1.89 1.40
C ARG A 262 17.10 -1.62 0.90
N LYS A 263 18.00 -1.34 1.85
CA LYS A 263 19.43 -1.21 1.56
C LYS A 263 20.12 -2.54 1.80
N PHE A 264 21.18 -2.82 1.04
CA PHE A 264 21.96 -4.05 1.16
C PHE A 264 22.44 -4.27 2.61
N LYS A 265 22.88 -3.21 3.28
CA LYS A 265 23.42 -3.23 4.64
C LYS A 265 22.36 -3.36 5.74
N ASP A 266 21.07 -3.38 5.41
CA ASP A 266 20.02 -3.55 6.40
C ASP A 266 20.17 -4.89 7.11
N LYS A 267 20.08 -4.89 8.45
CA LYS A 267 20.24 -6.10 9.27
C LYS A 267 19.35 -7.26 8.80
N ASP A 268 18.11 -6.94 8.41
CA ASP A 268 17.15 -7.94 7.94
C ASP A 268 17.58 -8.57 6.61
N VAL A 269 18.22 -7.80 5.71
CA VAL A 269 18.76 -8.31 4.45
C VAL A 269 19.93 -9.25 4.74
N GLN A 270 20.85 -8.81 5.59
CA GLN A 270 22.02 -9.59 6.01
C GLN A 270 21.65 -10.90 6.73
N GLU A 271 20.55 -10.94 7.47
CA GLU A 271 20.05 -12.17 8.09
C GLU A 271 19.37 -13.11 7.08
N ASP A 272 18.68 -12.57 6.09
CA ASP A 272 18.04 -13.36 5.04
C ASP A 272 19.06 -14.05 4.13
N MET A 273 20.14 -13.35 3.77
CA MET A 273 21.26 -13.86 2.96
C MET A 273 21.86 -15.17 3.48
N LYS A 274 21.77 -15.43 4.79
CA LYS A 274 22.35 -16.63 5.42
C LYS A 274 21.58 -17.92 5.14
N LEU A 275 20.32 -17.82 4.70
CA LEU A 275 19.41 -18.96 4.59
C LEU A 275 18.68 -19.03 3.24
N VAL A 276 19.07 -18.18 2.29
CA VAL A 276 18.62 -18.28 0.89
C VAL A 276 19.73 -18.92 0.06
N PRO A 277 19.38 -19.75 -0.95
CA PRO A 277 20.37 -20.42 -1.77
C PRO A 277 20.95 -19.54 -2.88
N TYR A 278 20.21 -18.53 -3.33
CA TYR A 278 20.67 -17.59 -4.36
C TYR A 278 21.54 -16.48 -3.76
N GLU A 279 22.39 -15.89 -4.60
CA GLU A 279 23.30 -14.84 -4.19
C GLU A 279 22.58 -13.48 -4.17
N ILE A 280 22.84 -12.70 -3.12
CA ILE A 280 22.43 -11.30 -3.01
C ILE A 280 23.71 -10.45 -2.94
N VAL A 281 23.89 -9.53 -3.89
CA VAL A 281 25.06 -8.66 -4.02
C VAL A 281 24.70 -7.20 -3.71
N ASP A 282 25.73 -6.40 -3.43
CA ASP A 282 25.62 -4.96 -3.19
C ASP A 282 25.87 -4.17 -4.48
N GLU A 283 24.81 -3.72 -5.14
CA GLU A 283 24.90 -2.83 -6.29
C GLU A 283 24.55 -1.42 -5.83
N ASP A 284 25.57 -0.56 -5.68
CA ASP A 284 25.43 0.83 -5.23
C ASP A 284 24.60 1.03 -3.93
N GLY A 285 24.71 0.09 -2.99
CA GLY A 285 23.99 0.12 -1.71
C GLY A 285 22.65 -0.62 -1.73
N MET A 286 22.23 -1.14 -2.88
CA MET A 286 20.97 -1.86 -3.09
C MET A 286 21.21 -3.37 -3.18
N PRO A 287 20.35 -4.20 -2.58
CA PRO A 287 20.47 -5.65 -2.67
C PRO A 287 19.96 -6.16 -4.01
N CYS A 288 20.84 -6.67 -4.86
CA CYS A 288 20.48 -7.27 -6.16
C CYS A 288 20.69 -8.78 -6.15
N MET A 289 19.90 -9.53 -6.91
CA MET A 289 19.97 -10.99 -7.01
C MET A 289 20.72 -11.37 -8.27
N ASN A 290 21.71 -12.23 -8.13
CA ASN A 290 22.37 -12.85 -9.26
C ASN A 290 21.58 -14.10 -9.68
N MET A 291 20.97 -14.06 -10.86
CA MET A 291 20.15 -15.16 -11.37
C MET A 291 20.91 -16.11 -12.31
N ASN A 292 22.19 -15.83 -12.60
CA ASN A 292 22.99 -16.59 -13.56
C ASN A 292 22.30 -16.77 -14.93
N MET A 293 21.64 -15.72 -15.43
CA MET A 293 21.00 -15.72 -16.75
C MET A 293 22.08 -15.53 -17.82
N GLU A 294 22.61 -16.61 -18.40
CA GLU A 294 23.58 -16.53 -19.51
C GLU A 294 22.91 -16.04 -20.81
N ARG A 295 22.64 -14.74 -20.93
CA ARG A 295 22.21 -14.10 -22.20
C ARG A 295 22.75 -12.66 -22.30
N ASP A 296 23.33 -12.33 -23.45
CA ASP A 296 23.96 -11.03 -23.76
C ASP A 296 23.05 -9.78 -23.57
N GLU A 297 21.74 -9.95 -23.45
CA GLU A 297 20.74 -8.88 -23.37
C GLU A 297 20.23 -8.58 -21.95
N TRP A 298 20.58 -9.39 -20.95
CA TRP A 298 20.11 -9.23 -19.57
C TRP A 298 21.27 -8.91 -18.63
N SER A 299 21.01 -8.04 -17.64
CA SER A 299 21.94 -7.85 -16.53
C SER A 299 22.06 -9.16 -15.75
N ASP A 300 23.27 -9.52 -15.32
CA ASP A 300 23.48 -10.65 -14.39
C ASP A 300 22.79 -10.39 -13.04
N PHE A 301 22.67 -9.10 -12.68
CA PHE A 301 22.10 -8.64 -11.42
C PHE A 301 20.72 -8.00 -11.63
N PHE A 302 19.74 -8.53 -10.92
CA PHE A 302 18.36 -8.07 -10.93
C PHE A 302 18.08 -7.33 -9.64
N SER A 303 17.42 -6.18 -9.69
CA SER A 303 16.91 -5.52 -8.50
C SER A 303 15.66 -6.25 -7.96
N PRO A 304 15.26 -6.02 -6.69
CA PRO A 304 14.04 -6.57 -6.16
C PRO A 304 12.80 -6.15 -6.96
N GLU A 305 12.83 -4.93 -7.50
CA GLU A 305 11.83 -4.34 -8.37
C GLU A 305 11.71 -5.14 -9.69
N ASP A 306 12.83 -5.50 -10.32
CA ASP A 306 12.82 -6.29 -11.57
C ASP A 306 12.17 -7.67 -11.36
N ILE A 307 12.51 -8.35 -10.26
CA ILE A 307 11.91 -9.66 -9.95
C ILE A 307 10.41 -9.53 -9.67
N VAL A 308 10.00 -8.50 -8.92
CA VAL A 308 8.58 -8.23 -8.66
C VAL A 308 7.85 -7.86 -9.94
N ALA A 309 8.47 -7.13 -10.86
CA ALA A 309 7.91 -6.80 -12.17
C ALA A 309 7.66 -8.05 -13.00
N LEU A 310 8.58 -9.03 -13.00
CA LEU A 310 8.37 -10.33 -13.67
C LEU A 310 7.15 -11.08 -13.09
N ILE A 311 6.99 -11.07 -11.77
CA ILE A 311 5.82 -11.66 -11.11
C ILE A 311 4.54 -10.93 -11.52
N LEU A 312 4.53 -9.59 -11.47
CA LEU A 312 3.36 -8.78 -11.82
C LEU A 312 3.00 -8.90 -13.30
N ALA A 313 3.98 -8.96 -14.20
CA ALA A 313 3.78 -9.18 -15.63
C ALA A 313 3.14 -10.56 -15.89
N ASN A 314 3.53 -11.60 -15.16
CA ASN A 314 2.88 -12.90 -15.23
C ASN A 314 1.43 -12.85 -14.73
N ILE A 315 1.16 -12.15 -13.62
CA ILE A 315 -0.20 -11.95 -13.10
C ILE A 315 -1.08 -11.18 -14.09
N LYS A 316 -0.53 -10.13 -14.72
CA LYS A 316 -1.20 -9.39 -15.80
C LYS A 316 -1.56 -10.33 -16.95
N LYS A 317 -0.61 -11.13 -17.45
CA LYS A 317 -0.85 -12.10 -18.53
C LYS A 317 -1.93 -13.13 -18.16
N ASP A 318 -1.92 -13.59 -16.91
CA ASP A 318 -2.96 -14.50 -16.39
C ASP A 318 -4.33 -13.83 -16.35
N ALA A 319 -4.40 -12.58 -15.90
CA ALA A 319 -5.62 -11.78 -15.89
C ALA A 319 -6.16 -11.55 -17.31
N GLU A 320 -5.31 -11.15 -18.25
CA GLU A 320 -5.67 -10.91 -19.65
C GLU A 320 -6.24 -12.16 -20.31
N ARG A 321 -5.61 -13.31 -20.04
CA ARG A 321 -6.07 -14.61 -20.53
C ARG A 321 -7.39 -15.05 -19.89
N ALA A 322 -7.53 -14.89 -18.57
CA ALA A 322 -8.73 -15.30 -17.84
C ALA A 322 -9.96 -14.46 -18.21
N LEU A 323 -9.76 -13.15 -18.41
CA LEU A 323 -10.81 -12.17 -18.65
C LEU A 323 -11.01 -11.86 -20.14
N ASN A 324 -10.12 -12.39 -20.99
CA ASN A 324 -10.11 -12.20 -22.45
C ASN A 324 -10.17 -10.72 -22.86
N MET A 325 -9.40 -9.88 -22.16
CA MET A 325 -9.28 -8.44 -22.40
C MET A 325 -7.91 -7.93 -21.95
N ALA A 326 -7.48 -6.78 -22.47
CA ALA A 326 -6.25 -6.13 -22.01
C ALA A 326 -6.42 -5.59 -20.58
N ILE A 327 -5.41 -5.77 -19.75
CA ILE A 327 -5.40 -5.27 -18.36
C ILE A 327 -4.34 -4.19 -18.23
N VAL A 328 -4.79 -2.99 -17.89
CA VAL A 328 -3.93 -1.81 -17.74
C VAL A 328 -3.86 -1.39 -16.29
N ASP A 329 -4.99 -1.35 -15.59
CA ASP A 329 -5.10 -0.75 -14.27
C ASP A 329 -5.08 -1.79 -13.15
N ALA A 330 -4.37 -1.48 -12.07
CA ALA A 330 -4.31 -2.33 -10.88
C ALA A 330 -4.34 -1.56 -9.57
N ILE A 331 -4.91 -2.19 -8.54
CA ILE A 331 -4.71 -1.86 -7.13
C ILE A 331 -3.85 -2.96 -6.51
N VAL A 332 -2.77 -2.57 -5.81
CA VAL A 332 -1.85 -3.53 -5.20
C VAL A 332 -1.88 -3.44 -3.68
N THR A 333 -1.91 -4.59 -3.01
CA THR A 333 -1.80 -4.66 -1.55
C THR A 333 -0.35 -4.48 -1.09
N VAL A 334 -0.15 -3.74 -0.01
CA VAL A 334 1.15 -3.60 0.66
C VAL A 334 1.00 -3.73 2.18
N PRO A 335 2.04 -4.15 2.91
CA PRO A 335 2.03 -4.17 4.37
C PRO A 335 1.82 -2.76 4.92
N ALA A 336 1.11 -2.64 6.03
CA ALA A 336 0.81 -1.33 6.63
C ALA A 336 2.10 -0.60 7.06
N TYR A 337 3.11 -1.35 7.51
CA TYR A 337 4.39 -0.81 7.93
C TYR A 337 5.34 -0.42 6.79
N PHE A 338 4.99 -0.67 5.52
CA PHE A 338 5.85 -0.30 4.39
C PHE A 338 6.13 1.21 4.37
N ASN A 339 7.41 1.55 4.32
CA ASN A 339 7.87 2.93 4.24
C ASN A 339 7.74 3.49 2.80
N VAL A 340 8.10 4.76 2.63
CA VAL A 340 8.01 5.46 1.34
C VAL A 340 8.87 4.80 0.26
N ALA A 341 10.08 4.33 0.60
CA ALA A 341 10.98 3.68 -0.36
C ALA A 341 10.40 2.34 -0.84
N GLN A 342 9.84 1.53 0.06
CA GLN A 342 9.24 0.25 -0.30
C GLN A 342 7.97 0.40 -1.14
N ARG A 343 7.14 1.42 -0.86
CA ARG A 343 5.97 1.75 -1.68
C ARG A 343 6.38 2.27 -3.05
N ARG A 344 7.38 3.14 -3.13
CA ARG A 344 7.91 3.61 -4.41
C ARG A 344 8.45 2.45 -5.26
N ALA A 345 9.29 1.61 -4.68
CA ALA A 345 9.83 0.42 -5.34
C ALA A 345 8.73 -0.53 -5.86
N THR A 346 7.65 -0.72 -5.09
CA THR A 346 6.50 -1.52 -5.54
C THR A 346 5.76 -0.87 -6.71
N LYS A 347 5.63 0.47 -6.73
CA LYS A 347 5.08 1.20 -7.89
C LYS A 347 5.98 1.05 -9.10
N ASP A 348 7.29 1.25 -8.94
CA ASP A 348 8.26 1.14 -10.03
C ASP A 348 8.19 -0.27 -10.68
N ALA A 349 8.03 -1.32 -9.87
CA ALA A 349 7.80 -2.68 -10.37
C ALA A 349 6.46 -2.85 -11.13
N CYS A 350 5.39 -2.13 -10.74
CA CYS A 350 4.13 -2.11 -11.50
C CYS A 350 4.32 -1.45 -12.87
N ASP A 351 4.99 -0.29 -12.89
CA ASP A 351 5.27 0.46 -14.11
C ASP A 351 6.09 -0.41 -15.09
N GLN A 352 7.12 -1.10 -14.59
CA GLN A 352 7.93 -2.06 -15.37
C GLN A 352 7.11 -3.25 -15.90
N ALA A 353 6.12 -3.72 -15.15
CA ALA A 353 5.20 -4.79 -15.58
C ALA A 353 4.14 -4.31 -16.59
N GLY A 354 4.12 -3.02 -16.94
CA GLY A 354 3.11 -2.41 -17.79
C GLY A 354 1.73 -2.36 -17.13
N LEU A 355 1.68 -2.22 -15.81
CA LEU A 355 0.48 -1.98 -15.01
C LEU A 355 0.48 -0.54 -14.51
N ASN A 356 -0.57 0.21 -14.83
CA ASN A 356 -0.85 1.48 -14.20
C ASN A 356 -1.37 1.24 -12.77
N LEU A 357 -0.57 1.65 -11.78
CA LEU A 357 -0.94 1.52 -10.40
C LEU A 357 -1.92 2.64 -10.00
N VAL A 358 -3.22 2.33 -10.02
CA VAL A 358 -4.30 3.25 -9.65
C VAL A 358 -4.23 3.59 -8.16
N GLY A 359 -3.87 2.62 -7.33
CA GLY A 359 -3.78 2.82 -5.89
C GLY A 359 -3.07 1.69 -5.17
N MET A 360 -2.63 1.98 -3.95
CA MET A 360 -2.17 0.97 -3.00
C MET A 360 -3.11 0.90 -1.82
N ILE A 361 -3.36 -0.31 -1.33
CA ILE A 361 -4.13 -0.52 -0.11
C ILE A 361 -3.34 -1.34 0.89
N ASN A 362 -3.48 -1.02 2.17
CA ASN A 362 -2.84 -1.81 3.21
C ASN A 362 -3.52 -3.19 3.30
N GLU A 363 -2.73 -4.26 3.38
CA GLU A 363 -3.20 -5.66 3.51
C GLU A 363 -4.31 -5.84 4.57
N PRO A 364 -4.17 -5.37 5.83
CA PRO A 364 -5.23 -5.53 6.83
C PRO A 364 -6.48 -4.69 6.54
N THR A 365 -6.34 -3.55 5.84
CA THR A 365 -7.48 -2.71 5.42
C THR A 365 -8.25 -3.39 4.29
N ALA A 366 -7.55 -3.96 3.31
CA ALA A 366 -8.17 -4.74 2.25
C ALA A 366 -8.92 -5.94 2.83
N ALA A 367 -8.31 -6.69 3.75
CA ALA A 367 -8.99 -7.78 4.42
C ALA A 367 -10.23 -7.34 5.23
N ALA A 368 -10.20 -6.15 5.84
CA ALA A 368 -11.36 -5.57 6.53
C ALA A 368 -12.52 -5.26 5.58
N ILE A 369 -12.22 -4.71 4.40
CA ILE A 369 -13.21 -4.43 3.34
C ILE A 369 -13.85 -5.74 2.87
N ALA A 370 -13.03 -6.77 2.60
CA ALA A 370 -13.54 -8.09 2.24
C ALA A 370 -14.43 -8.66 3.35
N TYR A 371 -14.00 -8.60 4.61
CA TYR A 371 -14.79 -9.05 5.77
C TYR A 371 -16.15 -8.36 5.85
N ALA A 372 -16.18 -7.03 5.73
CA ALA A 372 -17.42 -6.26 5.80
C ALA A 372 -18.37 -6.55 4.63
N ARG A 373 -17.84 -6.81 3.43
CA ARG A 373 -18.63 -7.26 2.29
C ARG A 373 -19.37 -8.57 2.58
N TYR A 374 -18.72 -9.52 3.26
CA TYR A 374 -19.30 -10.81 3.61
C TYR A 374 -20.27 -10.75 4.80
N LYS A 375 -19.99 -9.91 5.81
CA LYS A 375 -20.69 -9.95 7.11
C LYS A 375 -21.78 -8.88 7.29
N GLN A 376 -22.43 -8.43 6.21
CA GLN A 376 -23.47 -7.37 6.17
C GLN A 376 -24.49 -7.44 7.31
N LYS A 377 -24.13 -6.86 8.45
CA LYS A 377 -25.02 -6.63 9.58
C LYS A 377 -24.75 -5.20 10.03
N GLY A 378 -25.79 -4.36 9.92
CA GLY A 378 -25.71 -2.96 10.26
C GLY A 378 -25.30 -2.72 11.72
N GLY A 379 -24.88 -1.49 11.99
CA GLY A 379 -24.45 -1.03 13.30
C GLY A 379 -22.95 -0.77 13.38
N GLN A 380 -22.59 -0.01 14.41
CA GLN A 380 -21.22 0.42 14.69
C GLN A 380 -20.41 -0.74 15.28
N LYS A 381 -19.23 -0.99 14.71
CA LYS A 381 -18.34 -2.05 15.16
C LYS A 381 -16.89 -1.63 15.13
N ASN A 382 -16.15 -1.96 16.17
CA ASN A 382 -14.70 -2.03 16.11
C ASN A 382 -14.31 -3.46 15.74
N ILE A 383 -13.56 -3.63 14.67
CA ILE A 383 -12.97 -4.92 14.30
C ILE A 383 -11.46 -4.83 14.40
N LEU A 384 -10.84 -5.90 14.89
CA LEU A 384 -9.39 -6.06 14.82
C LEU A 384 -9.06 -7.08 13.74
N VAL A 385 -8.28 -6.68 12.75
CA VAL A 385 -7.86 -7.54 11.65
C VAL A 385 -6.37 -7.86 11.81
N CYS A 386 -6.05 -9.15 11.92
CA CYS A 386 -4.70 -9.68 11.97
C CYS A 386 -4.39 -10.43 10.67
N HIS A 387 -3.51 -9.85 9.85
CA HIS A 387 -2.97 -10.50 8.65
C HIS A 387 -1.58 -11.06 8.92
N LEU A 388 -1.46 -12.39 8.94
CA LEU A 388 -0.19 -13.11 9.13
C LEU A 388 0.14 -13.91 7.86
N GLY A 389 0.92 -13.28 6.97
CA GLY A 389 1.31 -13.82 5.69
C GLY A 389 2.58 -14.67 5.73
N GLY A 390 3.25 -14.80 4.58
CA GLY A 390 4.57 -15.45 4.46
C GLY A 390 5.73 -14.59 4.94
N GLY A 391 5.62 -13.26 4.76
CA GLY A 391 6.68 -12.30 5.07
C GLY A 391 6.38 -11.27 6.14
N THR A 392 5.08 -11.06 6.41
CA THR A 392 4.58 -9.88 7.09
C THR A 392 3.48 -10.24 8.08
N PHE A 393 3.49 -9.50 9.19
CA PHE A 393 2.41 -9.49 10.15
C PHE A 393 1.91 -8.07 10.25
N ASP A 394 0.64 -7.86 9.95
CA ASP A 394 -0.01 -6.57 10.03
C ASP A 394 -1.28 -6.71 10.87
N VAL A 395 -1.49 -5.75 11.76
CA VAL A 395 -2.68 -5.68 12.60
C VAL A 395 -3.27 -4.28 12.55
N SER A 396 -4.55 -4.19 12.19
CA SER A 396 -5.29 -2.93 12.20
C SER A 396 -6.56 -3.06 13.01
N ILE A 397 -6.92 -1.99 13.70
CA ILE A 397 -8.25 -1.83 14.28
C ILE A 397 -9.02 -0.85 13.42
N LEU A 398 -10.20 -1.25 12.97
CA LEU A 398 -11.08 -0.45 12.15
C LEU A 398 -12.42 -0.25 12.84
N PHE A 399 -12.91 0.98 12.80
CA PHE A 399 -14.30 1.30 13.09
C PHE A 399 -15.11 1.20 11.80
N ILE A 400 -16.20 0.46 11.84
CA ILE A 400 -17.14 0.26 10.73
C ILE A 400 -18.50 0.82 11.14
N ASP A 401 -19.05 1.70 10.30
CA ASP A 401 -20.41 2.21 10.44
C ASP A 401 -21.07 2.33 9.06
N ASN A 402 -22.11 1.53 8.80
CA ASN A 402 -22.91 1.56 7.57
C ASN A 402 -22.10 1.61 6.26
N GLY A 403 -21.01 0.85 6.17
CA GLY A 403 -20.15 0.78 4.98
C GLY A 403 -19.03 1.83 4.94
N ALA A 404 -18.98 2.76 5.89
CA ALA A 404 -17.82 3.59 6.13
C ALA A 404 -16.79 2.85 6.99
N PHE A 405 -15.51 3.02 6.66
CA PHE A 405 -14.38 2.39 7.34
C PHE A 405 -13.42 3.48 7.83
N VAL A 406 -13.09 3.45 9.11
CA VAL A 406 -12.06 4.33 9.69
C VAL A 406 -11.00 3.45 10.35
N VAL A 407 -9.76 3.57 9.88
CA VAL A 407 -8.61 2.91 10.53
C VAL A 407 -8.29 3.70 11.80
N LEU A 408 -8.47 3.09 12.97
CA LEU A 408 -8.18 3.72 14.26
C LEU A 408 -6.69 3.61 14.62
N ALA A 409 -6.12 2.43 14.39
CA ALA A 409 -4.70 2.18 14.60
C ALA A 409 -4.22 1.06 13.69
N THR A 410 -2.94 1.11 13.34
CA THR A 410 -2.28 0.05 12.59
C THR A 410 -0.88 -0.19 13.15
N ASN A 411 -0.48 -1.44 13.20
CA ASN A 411 0.86 -1.86 13.59
C ASN A 411 1.25 -3.10 12.79
N GLY A 412 2.52 -3.48 12.86
CA GLY A 412 2.99 -4.66 12.16
C GLY A 412 4.50 -4.68 12.02
N GLY A 413 4.98 -5.68 11.30
CA GLY A 413 6.38 -5.81 11.01
C GLY A 413 6.70 -7.00 10.13
N ARG A 414 7.99 -7.13 9.86
CA ARG A 414 8.59 -8.22 9.11
C ARG A 414 8.57 -9.50 9.96
N LEU A 415 7.49 -10.25 9.85
CA LEU A 415 7.22 -11.44 10.63
C LEU A 415 6.21 -12.32 9.89
N GLY A 416 6.56 -13.54 9.52
CA GLY A 416 5.60 -14.42 8.84
C GLY A 416 6.05 -15.87 8.74
N GLY A 417 5.38 -16.61 7.85
CA GLY A 417 5.64 -18.02 7.54
C GLY A 417 7.12 -18.37 7.40
N GLU A 418 7.85 -17.54 6.67
CA GLU A 418 9.28 -17.70 6.40
C GLU A 418 10.14 -17.61 7.67
N ASP A 419 9.76 -16.82 8.67
CA ASP A 419 10.54 -16.75 9.93
C ASP A 419 10.34 -18.01 10.79
N PHE A 420 9.15 -18.60 10.73
CA PHE A 420 8.89 -19.89 11.35
C PHE A 420 9.71 -20.99 10.67
N ASP A 421 9.73 -21.00 9.34
CA ASP A 421 10.54 -21.94 8.55
C ASP A 421 12.02 -21.80 8.88
N LYS A 422 12.57 -20.58 8.88
CA LYS A 422 13.98 -20.31 9.24
C LYS A 422 14.34 -20.80 10.65
N THR A 423 13.43 -20.70 11.60
CA THR A 423 13.68 -21.16 12.97
C THR A 423 13.79 -22.68 13.03
N VAL A 424 12.92 -23.40 12.31
CA VAL A 424 12.98 -24.86 12.17
C VAL A 424 14.23 -25.28 11.39
N MET A 425 14.57 -24.59 10.30
CA MET A 425 15.80 -24.84 9.54
C MET A 425 17.04 -24.69 10.42
N ARG A 426 17.17 -23.60 11.19
CA ARG A 426 18.31 -23.40 12.10
C ARG A 426 18.43 -24.51 13.15
N TYR A 427 17.31 -25.01 13.65
CA TYR A 427 17.29 -26.16 14.56
C TYR A 427 17.86 -27.40 13.87
N PHE A 428 17.38 -27.73 12.68
CA PHE A 428 17.82 -28.93 11.96
C PHE A 428 19.25 -28.83 11.42
N ILE A 429 19.71 -27.67 10.96
CA ILE A 429 21.12 -27.45 10.59
C ILE A 429 22.04 -27.79 11.78
N LYS A 430 21.70 -27.31 12.98
CA LYS A 430 22.46 -27.64 14.20
C LYS A 430 22.39 -29.12 14.55
N LEU A 431 21.22 -29.74 14.39
CA LEU A 431 21.03 -31.16 14.66
C LEU A 431 21.83 -32.04 13.70
N ILE A 432 21.80 -31.73 12.40
CA ILE A 432 22.56 -32.43 11.36
C ILE A 432 24.05 -32.32 11.64
N ASN A 433 24.54 -31.11 11.92
CA ASN A 433 25.95 -30.91 12.26
C ASN A 433 26.34 -31.69 13.52
N LYS A 434 25.48 -31.70 14.55
CA LYS A 434 25.72 -32.46 15.79
C LYS A 434 25.72 -33.98 15.59
N LYS A 435 24.80 -34.52 14.79
CA LYS A 435 24.62 -35.98 14.59
C LYS A 435 25.58 -36.55 13.55
N HIS A 436 25.86 -35.80 12.49
CA HIS A 436 26.57 -36.28 11.30
C HIS A 436 27.89 -35.55 11.03
N GLY A 437 28.21 -34.48 11.78
CA GLY A 437 29.43 -33.69 11.55
C GLY A 437 29.43 -32.94 10.21
N ARG A 438 28.25 -32.67 9.65
CA ARG A 438 28.05 -32.00 8.36
C ARG A 438 27.35 -30.66 8.55
N ASP A 439 27.96 -29.59 8.04
CA ASP A 439 27.30 -28.29 7.96
C ASP A 439 26.61 -28.15 6.60
N VAL A 440 25.29 -28.29 6.59
CA VAL A 440 24.49 -28.15 5.38
C VAL A 440 24.28 -26.69 4.98
N SER A 441 24.66 -25.71 5.81
CA SER A 441 24.46 -24.30 5.51
C SER A 441 25.36 -23.76 4.39
N SER A 442 26.45 -24.46 4.06
CA SER A 442 27.31 -24.14 2.92
C SER A 442 26.88 -24.81 1.61
N ASP A 443 25.95 -25.77 1.66
CA ASP A 443 25.45 -26.49 0.49
C ASP A 443 24.09 -25.91 0.09
N LYS A 444 24.08 -25.17 -1.02
CA LYS A 444 22.89 -24.47 -1.53
C LYS A 444 21.76 -25.43 -1.92
N GLN A 445 22.10 -26.61 -2.44
CA GLN A 445 21.12 -27.63 -2.78
C GLN A 445 20.53 -28.26 -1.51
N ALA A 446 21.37 -28.58 -0.53
CA ALA A 446 20.92 -29.09 0.77
C ALA A 446 20.01 -28.08 1.49
N LEU A 447 20.36 -26.79 1.47
CA LEU A 447 19.53 -25.71 2.02
C LEU A 447 18.17 -25.61 1.33
N ALA A 448 18.13 -25.69 0.00
CA ALA A 448 16.88 -25.66 -0.76
C ALA A 448 15.97 -26.85 -0.42
N LYS A 449 16.54 -28.06 -0.33
CA LYS A 449 15.81 -29.27 0.11
C LYS A 449 15.29 -29.14 1.54
N LEU A 450 16.13 -28.72 2.48
CA LEU A 450 15.76 -28.57 3.89
C LEU A 450 14.65 -27.52 4.07
N ARG A 451 14.75 -26.39 3.36
CA ARG A 451 13.72 -25.34 3.35
C ARG A 451 12.37 -25.87 2.91
N ARG A 452 12.31 -26.56 1.77
CA ARG A 452 11.07 -27.13 1.23
C ARG A 452 10.40 -28.07 2.24
N GLU A 453 11.20 -28.90 2.89
CA GLU A 453 10.69 -29.87 3.87
C GLU A 453 10.28 -29.22 5.19
N CYS A 454 10.95 -28.16 5.63
CA CYS A 454 10.52 -27.38 6.80
C CYS A 454 9.17 -26.70 6.56
N GLU A 455 8.98 -26.12 5.36
CA GLU A 455 7.73 -25.48 4.96
C GLU A 455 6.57 -26.48 4.91
N ARG A 456 6.80 -27.65 4.28
CA ARG A 456 5.85 -28.77 4.24
C ARG A 456 5.47 -29.22 5.64
N ALA A 457 6.46 -29.40 6.51
CA ALA A 457 6.25 -29.84 7.89
C ALA A 457 5.46 -28.83 8.71
N LYS A 458 5.77 -27.52 8.60
CA LYS A 458 4.99 -26.45 9.22
C LYS A 458 3.51 -26.52 8.78
N ARG A 459 3.25 -26.70 7.48
CA ARG A 459 1.87 -26.86 6.98
C ARG A 459 1.19 -28.09 7.60
N ALA A 460 1.87 -29.24 7.61
CA ALA A 460 1.34 -30.48 8.19
C ALA A 460 1.00 -30.33 9.68
N LEU A 461 1.86 -29.67 10.45
CA LEU A 461 1.67 -29.43 11.90
C LEU A 461 0.47 -28.53 12.22
N SER A 462 -0.07 -27.82 11.24
CA SER A 462 -1.30 -27.04 11.43
C SER A 462 -2.53 -27.92 11.61
N SER A 463 -2.49 -29.19 11.19
CA SER A 463 -3.56 -30.19 11.40
C SER A 463 -3.09 -31.44 12.16
N GLN A 464 -1.80 -31.78 12.11
CA GLN A 464 -1.21 -32.98 12.72
C GLN A 464 -0.40 -32.64 13.98
N GLY A 465 -0.32 -33.59 14.94
CA GLY A 465 0.46 -33.42 16.17
C GLY A 465 1.96 -33.56 15.98
N GLU A 466 2.38 -34.26 14.94
CA GLU A 466 3.77 -34.52 14.55
C GLU A 466 3.86 -34.85 13.06
N VAL A 467 5.05 -34.71 12.49
CA VAL A 467 5.34 -35.02 11.09
C VAL A 467 6.77 -35.53 10.96
N GLN A 468 6.97 -36.55 10.14
CA GLN A 468 8.30 -37.04 9.80
C GLN A 468 8.91 -36.14 8.72
N MET A 469 10.08 -35.58 9.01
CA MET A 469 10.93 -34.87 8.05
C MET A 469 11.79 -35.91 7.33
N GLU A 470 11.62 -36.08 6.02
CA GLU A 470 12.38 -37.06 5.23
C GLU A 470 12.99 -36.38 4.02
N ILE A 471 14.32 -36.46 3.89
CA ILE A 471 15.06 -35.86 2.77
C ILE A 471 16.08 -36.86 2.27
N GLU A 472 15.85 -37.35 1.06
CA GLU A 472 16.79 -38.22 0.37
C GLU A 472 17.99 -37.43 -0.15
N SER A 473 19.19 -37.99 0.06
CA SER A 473 20.46 -37.42 -0.39
C SER A 473 20.56 -35.92 -0.07
N LEU A 474 20.31 -35.55 1.19
CA LEU A 474 20.32 -34.17 1.66
C LEU A 474 21.65 -33.47 1.31
N CYS A 475 22.78 -34.08 1.68
CA CYS A 475 24.12 -33.63 1.33
C CYS A 475 25.08 -34.82 1.29
N GLU A 476 25.95 -34.92 0.27
CA GLU A 476 26.97 -35.97 0.17
C GLU A 476 26.46 -37.41 0.41
N GLY A 477 25.25 -37.74 -0.07
CA GLY A 477 24.61 -39.05 0.10
C GLY A 477 24.05 -39.34 1.50
N LEU A 478 24.03 -38.35 2.41
CA LEU A 478 23.35 -38.44 3.69
C LEU A 478 21.84 -38.31 3.49
N ASP A 479 21.08 -39.34 3.84
CA ASP A 479 19.64 -39.23 4.03
C ASP A 479 19.33 -38.62 5.41
N PHE A 480 18.31 -37.76 5.47
CA PHE A 480 17.87 -37.13 6.70
C PHE A 480 16.46 -37.61 7.06
N SER A 481 16.29 -38.11 8.28
CA SER A 481 14.99 -38.54 8.81
C SER A 481 14.87 -38.19 10.29
N GLU A 482 14.01 -37.22 10.62
CA GLU A 482 13.78 -36.78 12.00
C GLU A 482 12.30 -36.44 12.23
N LEU A 483 11.81 -36.68 13.44
CA LEU A 483 10.45 -36.32 13.81
C LEU A 483 10.38 -34.86 14.27
N LEU A 484 9.45 -34.08 13.72
CA LEU A 484 9.10 -32.75 14.21
C LEU A 484 7.71 -32.80 14.85
N THR A 485 7.62 -32.52 16.15
CA THR A 485 6.34 -32.42 16.85
C THR A 485 5.82 -30.98 16.86
N ARG A 486 4.50 -30.79 16.97
CA ARG A 486 3.89 -29.46 17.12
C ARG A 486 4.42 -28.74 18.36
N GLY A 487 4.60 -29.47 19.46
CA GLY A 487 5.16 -28.90 20.70
C GLY A 487 6.56 -28.33 20.50
N LEU A 488 7.45 -29.05 19.81
CA LEU A 488 8.78 -28.54 19.48
C LEU A 488 8.73 -27.35 18.52
N PHE A 489 7.90 -27.41 17.47
CA PHE A 489 7.69 -26.28 16.58
C PHE A 489 7.23 -25.02 17.35
N GLU A 490 6.29 -25.18 18.29
CA GLU A 490 5.78 -24.07 19.08
C GLU A 490 6.82 -23.52 20.05
N GLU A 491 7.62 -24.38 20.68
CA GLU A 491 8.72 -23.99 21.56
C GLU A 491 9.77 -23.17 20.81
N LEU A 492 10.23 -23.67 19.66
CA LEU A 492 11.21 -23.00 18.81
C LEU A 492 10.75 -21.60 18.40
N ASN A 493 9.46 -21.44 18.12
CA ASN A 493 8.87 -20.21 17.60
C ASN A 493 8.21 -19.32 18.66
N ASN A 494 8.31 -19.66 19.95
CA ASN A 494 7.60 -18.95 21.01
C ASN A 494 7.91 -17.44 21.03
N TYR A 495 9.16 -17.05 20.76
CA TYR A 495 9.55 -15.64 20.71
C TYR A 495 8.86 -14.88 19.55
N LEU A 496 8.62 -15.53 18.41
CA LEU A 496 7.89 -14.95 17.27
C LEU A 496 6.41 -14.81 17.60
N PHE A 497 5.83 -15.82 18.26
CA PHE A 497 4.44 -15.74 18.73
C PHE A 497 4.21 -14.62 19.74
N MET A 498 5.15 -14.40 20.66
CA MET A 498 5.06 -13.28 21.60
C MET A 498 5.19 -11.92 20.92
N LYS A 499 5.94 -11.82 19.81
CA LYS A 499 5.97 -10.60 18.99
C LYS A 499 4.61 -10.28 18.36
N ILE A 500 3.88 -11.31 17.90
CA ILE A 500 2.51 -11.13 17.37
C ILE A 500 1.60 -10.53 18.44
N VAL A 501 1.58 -11.12 19.64
CA VAL A 501 0.80 -10.60 20.77
C VAL A 501 1.23 -9.18 21.16
N TRP A 502 2.53 -8.88 21.11
CA TRP A 502 3.04 -7.54 21.36
C TRP A 502 2.47 -6.50 20.38
N HIS A 503 2.47 -6.81 19.09
CA HIS A 503 1.89 -5.93 18.06
C HIS A 503 0.39 -5.73 18.28
N VAL A 504 -0.38 -6.79 18.59
CA VAL A 504 -1.81 -6.68 18.91
C VAL A 504 -2.04 -5.75 20.11
N ASN A 505 -1.31 -5.96 21.20
CA ASN A 505 -1.41 -5.11 22.39
C ASN A 505 -1.03 -3.66 22.11
N LYS A 506 -0.01 -3.42 21.28
CA LYS A 506 0.37 -2.08 20.87
C LYS A 506 -0.75 -1.42 20.06
N THR A 507 -1.33 -2.11 19.08
CA THR A 507 -2.45 -1.56 18.28
C THR A 507 -3.67 -1.23 19.14
N MET A 508 -4.01 -2.09 20.12
CA MET A 508 -5.10 -1.82 21.07
C MET A 508 -4.85 -0.53 21.88
N LYS A 509 -3.62 -0.35 22.38
CA LYS A 509 -3.23 0.87 23.12
C LYS A 509 -3.26 2.11 22.23
N ASP A 510 -2.71 2.02 21.03
CA ASP A 510 -2.66 3.13 20.09
C ASP A 510 -4.08 3.56 19.66
N ALA A 511 -5.03 2.62 19.57
CA ALA A 511 -6.45 2.89 19.33
C ALA A 511 -7.20 3.44 20.57
N GLY A 512 -6.61 3.34 21.77
CA GLY A 512 -7.28 3.74 23.02
C GLY A 512 -8.50 2.89 23.36
N LEU A 513 -8.51 1.61 22.98
CA LEU A 513 -9.63 0.69 23.20
C LEU A 513 -9.27 -0.40 24.21
N GLU A 514 -10.26 -0.80 24.99
CA GLU A 514 -10.24 -2.00 25.82
C GLU A 514 -10.68 -3.24 25.00
N LYS A 515 -10.32 -4.43 25.47
CA LYS A 515 -10.54 -5.70 24.74
C LYS A 515 -12.02 -6.02 24.47
N ASP A 516 -12.91 -5.63 25.39
CA ASP A 516 -14.35 -5.83 25.30
C ASP A 516 -15.01 -4.88 24.29
N GLN A 517 -14.33 -3.79 23.91
CA GLN A 517 -14.79 -2.84 22.90
C GLN A 517 -14.50 -3.31 21.46
N ILE A 518 -13.73 -4.38 21.26
CA ILE A 518 -13.57 -5.03 19.96
C ILE A 518 -14.75 -5.96 19.73
N ASN A 519 -15.51 -5.78 18.67
CA ASN A 519 -16.65 -6.66 18.36
C ASN A 519 -16.18 -7.97 17.73
N ASP A 520 -15.34 -7.88 16.70
CA ASP A 520 -14.89 -9.02 15.90
C ASP A 520 -13.35 -9.02 15.81
N VAL A 521 -12.73 -10.21 15.92
CA VAL A 521 -11.30 -10.44 15.72
C VAL A 521 -11.16 -11.27 14.45
N VAL A 522 -10.69 -10.67 13.37
CA VAL A 522 -10.56 -11.31 12.07
C VAL A 522 -9.12 -11.77 11.88
N LEU A 523 -8.94 -13.03 11.54
CA LEU A 523 -7.64 -13.59 11.17
C LEU A 523 -7.59 -13.78 9.64
N THR A 524 -6.45 -13.47 9.03
CA THR A 524 -6.18 -13.65 7.60
C THR A 524 -4.69 -13.96 7.37
N GLY A 525 -4.36 -14.46 6.17
CA GLY A 525 -3.03 -14.87 5.76
C GLY A 525 -2.75 -16.33 6.11
N GLY A 526 -1.98 -17.02 5.26
CA GLY A 526 -1.80 -18.48 5.37
C GLY A 526 -1.18 -18.96 6.68
N SER A 527 -0.33 -18.13 7.31
CA SER A 527 0.30 -18.49 8.60
C SER A 527 -0.66 -18.37 9.79
N SER A 528 -1.83 -17.71 9.62
CA SER A 528 -2.88 -17.70 10.65
C SER A 528 -3.48 -19.10 10.91
N ARG A 529 -3.25 -20.06 10.00
CA ARG A 529 -3.66 -21.47 10.15
C ARG A 529 -2.91 -22.22 11.25
N ILE A 530 -1.78 -21.67 11.72
CA ILE A 530 -1.03 -22.25 12.85
C ILE A 530 -1.92 -22.21 14.11
N PRO A 531 -2.25 -23.37 14.73
CA PRO A 531 -3.20 -23.44 15.85
C PRO A 531 -2.84 -22.54 17.04
N LYS A 532 -1.53 -22.37 17.29
CA LYS A 532 -1.02 -21.53 18.35
C LYS A 532 -1.39 -20.05 18.19
N ILE A 533 -1.48 -19.55 16.96
CA ILE A 533 -1.86 -18.14 16.68
C ILE A 533 -3.30 -17.89 17.12
N ARG A 534 -4.22 -18.77 16.71
CA ARG A 534 -5.63 -18.69 17.13
C ARG A 534 -5.77 -18.80 18.65
N GLN A 535 -5.04 -19.73 19.27
CA GLN A 535 -5.04 -19.88 20.72
C GLN A 535 -4.61 -18.57 21.41
N LEU A 536 -3.49 -17.97 20.98
CA LEU A 536 -2.96 -16.76 21.59
C LEU A 536 -3.91 -15.57 21.48
N LEU A 537 -4.58 -15.41 20.34
CA LEU A 537 -5.56 -14.34 20.17
C LEU A 537 -6.82 -14.59 20.98
N ARG A 538 -7.30 -15.84 21.05
CA ARG A 538 -8.42 -16.20 21.92
C ARG A 538 -8.11 -15.92 23.39
N ASP A 539 -6.93 -16.35 23.85
CA ASP A 539 -6.47 -16.13 25.22
C ASP A 539 -6.27 -14.63 25.49
N TYR A 540 -5.77 -13.87 24.51
CA TYR A 540 -5.65 -12.41 24.61
C TYR A 540 -7.01 -11.72 24.72
N PHE A 541 -8.03 -12.15 23.98
CA PHE A 541 -9.38 -11.59 24.01
C PHE A 541 -10.35 -12.35 24.92
N ASP A 542 -9.83 -12.90 26.03
CA ASP A 542 -10.60 -13.46 27.13
C ASP A 542 -11.66 -14.51 26.69
N GLY A 543 -11.30 -15.33 25.70
CA GLY A 543 -12.15 -16.42 25.19
C GLY A 543 -12.89 -16.10 23.90
N LYS A 544 -12.83 -14.86 23.38
CA LYS A 544 -13.43 -14.52 22.08
C LYS A 544 -12.76 -15.31 20.95
N GLU A 545 -13.55 -16.09 20.22
CA GLU A 545 -13.07 -16.89 19.10
C GLU A 545 -12.77 -15.99 17.89
N PRO A 546 -11.55 -16.02 17.32
CA PRO A 546 -11.24 -15.31 16.09
C PRO A 546 -12.08 -15.83 14.91
N ASP A 547 -12.64 -14.91 14.14
CA ASP A 547 -13.38 -15.19 12.91
C ASP A 547 -12.42 -15.62 11.79
N MET A 548 -12.75 -16.75 11.18
CA MET A 548 -12.00 -17.40 10.11
C MET A 548 -12.91 -17.72 8.90
N GLU A 549 -14.16 -17.21 8.89
CA GLU A 549 -15.16 -17.53 7.86
C GLU A 549 -14.85 -16.84 6.51
N VAL A 550 -14.16 -15.70 6.54
CA VAL A 550 -13.58 -15.13 5.33
C VAL A 550 -12.42 -16.01 4.90
N ASN A 551 -12.36 -16.38 3.61
CA ASN A 551 -11.26 -17.17 3.09
C ASN A 551 -9.93 -16.46 3.37
N LEU A 552 -9.19 -17.00 4.35
CA LEU A 552 -8.04 -16.37 5.02
C LEU A 552 -6.99 -15.89 4.01
N ASP A 553 -6.81 -16.65 2.94
CA ASP A 553 -5.77 -16.45 1.94
C ASP A 553 -6.19 -15.45 0.85
N GLU A 554 -7.48 -15.13 0.74
CA GLU A 554 -8.05 -14.34 -0.37
C GLU A 554 -8.56 -12.96 0.08
N ALA A 555 -8.74 -12.73 1.38
CA ALA A 555 -9.33 -11.50 1.91
C ALA A 555 -8.64 -10.21 1.43
N ALA A 556 -7.30 -10.18 1.40
CA ALA A 556 -6.56 -9.00 0.96
C ALA A 556 -6.75 -8.74 -0.55
N ARG A 557 -6.74 -9.80 -1.37
CA ARG A 557 -7.04 -9.74 -2.81
C ARG A 557 -8.45 -9.22 -3.06
N ASP A 558 -9.43 -9.77 -2.35
CA ASP A 558 -10.85 -9.43 -2.50
C ASP A 558 -11.14 -7.98 -2.13
N GLY A 559 -10.48 -7.48 -1.07
CA GLY A 559 -10.56 -6.08 -0.69
C GLY A 559 -9.97 -5.16 -1.76
N ALA A 560 -8.80 -5.50 -2.29
CA ALA A 560 -8.17 -4.73 -3.37
C ALA A 560 -9.05 -4.72 -4.64
N ALA A 561 -9.62 -5.86 -5.01
CA ALA A 561 -10.49 -5.98 -6.18
C ALA A 561 -11.81 -5.22 -6.00
N THR A 562 -12.39 -5.25 -4.79
CA THR A 562 -13.59 -4.47 -4.44
C THR A 562 -13.34 -2.97 -4.63
N ILE A 563 -12.20 -2.45 -4.18
CA ILE A 563 -11.84 -1.04 -4.40
C ILE A 563 -11.61 -0.77 -5.89
N GLY A 564 -11.01 -1.72 -6.61
CA GLY A 564 -10.83 -1.64 -8.07
C GLY A 564 -12.15 -1.42 -8.80
N GLY A 565 -13.16 -2.24 -8.52
CA GLY A 565 -14.50 -2.09 -9.10
C GLY A 565 -15.15 -0.74 -8.78
N LEU A 566 -15.03 -0.27 -7.54
CA LEU A 566 -15.56 1.03 -7.13
C LEU A 566 -14.89 2.19 -7.89
N LEU A 567 -13.58 2.13 -8.11
CA LEU A 567 -12.84 3.16 -8.87
C LEU A 567 -13.11 3.09 -10.38
N SER A 568 -13.40 1.91 -10.92
CA SER A 568 -13.83 1.71 -12.31
C SER A 568 -15.30 2.15 -12.57
N GLY A 569 -15.98 2.72 -11.57
CA GLY A 569 -17.36 3.22 -11.69
C GLY A 569 -18.43 2.13 -11.63
N HIS A 570 -18.09 0.92 -11.21
CA HIS A 570 -19.04 -0.17 -10.97
C HIS A 570 -19.51 -0.07 -9.52
N GLY A 571 -20.49 0.80 -9.27
CA GLY A 571 -20.98 1.11 -7.94
C GLY A 571 -21.69 -0.06 -7.28
N TRP A 572 -21.61 -0.11 -5.95
CA TRP A 572 -22.27 -1.07 -5.05
C TRP A 572 -23.81 -1.19 -5.26
N GLU A 573 -24.44 -0.21 -5.91
CA GLU A 573 -25.89 -0.18 -6.11
C GLU A 573 -26.40 -1.17 -7.16
N ASP A 574 -25.55 -1.61 -8.11
CA ASP A 574 -25.96 -2.54 -9.18
C ASP A 574 -26.01 -4.01 -8.73
N ALA A 575 -25.54 -4.32 -7.51
CA ALA A 575 -25.59 -5.66 -6.91
C ALA A 575 -26.96 -6.01 -6.29
N LYS A 576 -27.99 -5.17 -6.47
CA LYS A 576 -29.38 -5.40 -6.02
C LYS A 576 -30.30 -5.95 -7.12
N GLY A 577 -29.75 -6.69 -8.09
CA GLY A 577 -30.51 -7.46 -9.08
C GLY A 577 -31.00 -8.80 -8.55
#